data_AF-A0A849DMX9-F1
#
_entry.id   AF-A0A849DMX9-F1
#
_cell.length_a   1.000
_cell.length_b   1.000
_cell.length_c   1.000
_cell.angle_alpha   90.00
_cell.angle_beta   90.00
_cell.angle_gamma   90.00
#
_symmetry.space_group_name_H-M   'P 1'
#
loop_
_entity.id
_entity.type
_entity.pdbx_description
1 polymer ?
#
loop_
_entity_poly.entity_id
_entity_poly.type
_entity_poly.pdbx_seq_one_letter_code
_entity_poly.pdbx_strand_id
1 'polypeptide(L)'
;MPPTASQTGPGRDPRTDSSLVGAMARVELTVTDADTAQAVGSGDVPVLATPRVLTLAEAATVTATTRRLVPGVTTVGTRVTLEHRAATPVGRRVTAEARLDEVDGRTLRFSVTVRDGSTVVAEGTVERVLVDRQRFLAQALGTS
;
A
#
# COMPACT_ATOMS: atom_id res chain seq x y z
N MET A 1 -33.40 33.99 15.87
CA MET A 1 -32.86 32.62 15.97
C MET A 1 -31.35 32.72 16.00
N PRO A 2 -30.65 32.15 16.99
CA PRO A 2 -29.19 32.07 16.92
C PRO A 2 -28.78 30.93 15.97
N PRO A 3 -27.65 31.03 15.26
CA PRO A 3 -27.14 29.92 14.48
C PRO A 3 -26.61 28.84 15.43
N THR A 4 -27.00 27.59 15.15
CA THR A 4 -26.56 26.39 15.87
C THR A 4 -25.07 26.18 15.62
N ALA A 5 -24.28 26.23 16.68
CA ALA A 5 -22.87 25.82 16.64
C ALA A 5 -22.79 24.33 16.23
N SER A 6 -22.08 24.05 15.14
CA SER A 6 -21.69 22.70 14.75
C SER A 6 -20.74 22.14 15.81
N GLN A 7 -21.22 21.17 16.58
CA GLN A 7 -20.45 20.47 17.60
C GLN A 7 -19.43 19.54 16.93
N THR A 8 -18.17 19.96 16.86
CA THR A 8 -17.01 19.06 16.68
C THR A 8 -16.82 18.25 17.97
N GLY A 9 -17.40 17.04 17.99
CA GLY A 9 -17.12 16.06 19.05
C GLY A 9 -15.68 15.52 18.98
N PRO A 10 -15.18 14.86 20.05
CA PRO A 10 -13.81 14.36 20.11
C PRO A 10 -13.54 13.37 18.97
N GLY A 11 -12.38 13.53 18.32
CA GLY A 11 -12.00 12.87 17.08
C GLY A 11 -11.96 11.35 17.17
N ARG A 12 -13.05 10.71 16.72
CA ARG A 12 -13.14 9.26 16.56
C ARG A 12 -12.20 8.79 15.45
N ASP A 13 -11.52 7.67 15.66
CA ASP A 13 -10.67 7.07 14.63
C ASP A 13 -11.47 6.77 13.35
N PRO A 14 -10.88 7.01 12.17
CA PRO A 14 -11.53 6.73 10.90
C PRO A 14 -11.87 5.24 10.80
N ARG A 15 -13.12 4.95 10.41
CA ARG A 15 -13.59 3.59 10.13
C ARG A 15 -13.84 3.46 8.65
N THR A 16 -13.59 2.25 8.14
CA THR A 16 -13.81 1.94 6.73
C THR A 16 -15.17 1.28 6.53
N ASP A 17 -15.80 1.56 5.39
CA ASP A 17 -16.97 0.84 4.94
C ASP A 17 -16.57 -0.56 4.41
N SER A 18 -17.26 -1.61 4.86
CA SER A 18 -17.09 -2.97 4.34
C SER A 18 -17.40 -3.08 2.84
N SER A 19 -18.09 -2.09 2.24
CA SER A 19 -18.32 -2.01 0.79
C SER A 19 -17.03 -1.89 -0.04
N LEU A 20 -15.89 -1.58 0.59
CA LEU A 20 -14.60 -1.53 -0.10
C LEU A 20 -14.03 -2.92 -0.43
N VAL A 21 -14.51 -3.98 0.22
CA VAL A 21 -14.03 -5.35 -0.06
C VAL A 21 -14.19 -5.69 -1.53
N GLY A 22 -13.16 -6.29 -2.13
CA GLY A 22 -13.06 -6.55 -3.56
C GLY A 22 -12.50 -5.40 -4.38
N ALA A 23 -12.23 -4.23 -3.77
CA ALA A 23 -11.47 -3.17 -4.43
C ALA A 23 -10.12 -3.71 -4.90
N MET A 24 -9.79 -3.42 -6.16
CA MET A 24 -8.57 -3.89 -6.80
C MET A 24 -7.91 -2.77 -7.59
N ALA A 25 -6.58 -2.87 -7.74
CA ALA A 25 -5.81 -2.03 -8.64
C ALA A 25 -4.55 -2.75 -9.12
N ARG A 26 -4.00 -2.25 -10.23
CA ARG A 26 -2.73 -2.69 -10.80
C ARG A 26 -1.78 -1.52 -10.93
N VAL A 27 -0.50 -1.77 -10.70
CA VAL A 27 0.60 -0.82 -10.91
C VAL A 27 1.72 -1.54 -11.64
N GLU A 28 2.29 -0.88 -12.65
CA GLU A 28 3.37 -1.43 -13.47
C GLU A 28 4.70 -0.73 -13.16
N LEU A 29 5.79 -1.48 -13.28
CA LEU A 29 7.16 -1.00 -13.21
C LEU A 29 7.96 -1.65 -14.33
N THR A 30 8.70 -0.85 -15.10
CA THR A 30 9.79 -1.37 -15.93
C THR A 30 11.05 -1.30 -15.08
N VAL A 31 11.71 -2.45 -14.87
CA VAL A 31 12.88 -2.57 -14.00
C VAL A 31 14.03 -1.75 -14.59
N THR A 32 14.54 -0.80 -13.81
CA THR A 32 15.73 0.01 -14.16
C THR A 32 16.89 -0.36 -13.24
N ASP A 33 18.08 0.19 -13.52
CA ASP A 33 19.26 -0.01 -12.66
C ASP A 33 18.99 0.41 -11.20
N ALA A 34 18.18 1.47 -11.00
CA ALA A 34 17.79 1.96 -9.68
C ALA A 34 16.90 0.99 -8.89
N ASP A 35 16.27 0.02 -9.57
CA ASP A 35 15.39 -0.97 -8.94
C ASP A 35 16.13 -2.24 -8.51
N THR A 36 17.43 -2.34 -8.81
CA THR A 36 18.20 -3.56 -8.59
C THR A 36 18.59 -3.76 -7.13
N ALA A 37 18.79 -5.02 -6.73
CA ALA A 37 19.23 -5.36 -5.37
C ALA A 37 20.53 -4.65 -4.99
N GLN A 38 21.46 -4.51 -5.93
CA GLN A 38 22.70 -3.74 -5.76
C GLN A 38 22.41 -2.25 -5.50
N ALA A 39 21.59 -1.61 -6.34
CA ALA A 39 21.32 -0.17 -6.23
C ALA A 39 20.58 0.20 -4.94
N VAL A 40 19.67 -0.66 -4.47
CA VAL A 40 18.91 -0.40 -3.23
C VAL A 40 19.59 -0.94 -1.97
N GLY A 41 20.75 -1.58 -2.11
CA GLY A 41 21.53 -2.10 -0.99
C GLY A 41 20.94 -3.36 -0.32
N SER A 42 20.08 -4.10 -1.00
CA SER A 42 19.47 -5.34 -0.47
C SER A 42 20.14 -6.62 -0.95
N GLY A 43 21.18 -6.51 -1.78
CA GLY A 43 21.94 -7.62 -2.35
C GLY A 43 23.01 -7.11 -3.30
N ASP A 44 23.65 -8.01 -4.05
CA ASP A 44 24.82 -7.72 -4.89
C ASP A 44 24.59 -8.04 -6.38
N VAL A 45 23.34 -8.30 -6.78
CA VAL A 45 22.96 -8.71 -8.14
C VAL A 45 22.12 -7.66 -8.87
N PRO A 46 22.26 -7.53 -10.21
CA PRO A 46 21.55 -6.55 -11.02
C PRO A 46 20.14 -7.04 -11.45
N VAL A 47 19.34 -7.48 -10.48
CA VAL A 47 17.95 -7.91 -10.68
C VAL A 47 17.03 -7.17 -9.72
N LEU A 48 15.74 -7.10 -10.06
CA LEU A 48 14.71 -6.44 -9.26
C LEU A 48 14.83 -6.84 -7.80
N ALA A 49 14.93 -5.85 -6.92
CA ALA A 49 15.13 -6.05 -5.50
C ALA A 49 13.83 -6.41 -4.77
N THR A 50 13.91 -7.24 -3.73
CA THR A 50 12.76 -7.52 -2.84
C THR A 50 12.13 -6.24 -2.25
N PRO A 51 12.88 -5.23 -1.77
CA PRO A 51 12.29 -3.97 -1.33
C PRO A 51 11.53 -3.22 -2.42
N ARG A 52 11.94 -3.35 -3.68
CA ARG A 52 11.26 -2.72 -4.83
C ARG A 52 9.97 -3.44 -5.18
N VAL A 53 9.95 -4.78 -5.12
CA VAL A 53 8.72 -5.58 -5.20
C VAL A 53 7.73 -5.17 -4.11
N LEU A 54 8.20 -5.05 -2.87
CA LEU A 54 7.37 -4.59 -1.74
C LEU A 54 6.80 -3.19 -2.01
N THR A 55 7.62 -2.25 -2.46
CA THR A 55 7.18 -0.88 -2.77
C THR A 55 6.08 -0.89 -3.84
N LEU A 56 6.22 -1.73 -4.87
CA LEU A 56 5.24 -1.85 -5.94
C LEU A 56 3.91 -2.45 -5.45
N ALA A 57 3.98 -3.48 -4.61
CA ALA A 57 2.81 -4.07 -3.97
C ALA A 57 2.07 -3.06 -3.08
N GLU A 58 2.79 -2.28 -2.26
CA GLU A 58 2.19 -1.21 -1.46
C GLU A 58 1.54 -0.13 -2.34
N ALA A 59 2.19 0.29 -3.43
CA ALA A 59 1.61 1.25 -4.38
C ALA A 59 0.29 0.74 -4.97
N ALA A 60 0.18 -0.55 -5.28
CA ALA A 60 -1.07 -1.15 -5.75
C ALA A 60 -2.17 -1.11 -4.68
N THR A 61 -1.86 -1.40 -3.41
CA THR A 61 -2.84 -1.29 -2.30
C THR A 61 -3.32 0.15 -2.06
N VAL A 62 -2.43 1.13 -2.19
CA VAL A 62 -2.78 2.56 -2.11
C VAL A 62 -3.69 2.94 -3.28
N THR A 63 -3.35 2.52 -4.50
CA THR A 63 -4.16 2.79 -5.69
C THR A 63 -5.56 2.18 -5.59
N ALA A 64 -5.67 0.97 -5.03
CA ALA A 64 -6.94 0.29 -4.80
C ALA A 64 -7.86 1.07 -3.84
N THR A 65 -7.31 1.87 -2.93
CA THR A 65 -8.08 2.60 -1.91
C THR A 65 -8.25 4.10 -2.19
N THR A 66 -7.33 4.74 -2.92
CA THR A 66 -7.21 6.20 -3.03
C THR A 66 -8.52 6.91 -3.38
N ARG A 67 -9.30 6.40 -4.35
CA ARG A 67 -10.56 7.04 -4.77
C ARG A 67 -11.77 6.74 -3.88
N ARG A 68 -11.57 5.93 -2.85
CA ARG A 68 -12.63 5.39 -1.98
C ARG A 68 -12.50 5.86 -0.53
N LEU A 69 -11.39 6.50 -0.18
CA LEU A 69 -11.19 7.08 1.15
C LEU A 69 -11.85 8.46 1.24
N VAL A 70 -12.39 8.77 2.42
CA VAL A 70 -12.91 10.10 2.72
C VAL A 70 -11.77 11.14 2.77
N PRO A 71 -12.03 12.42 2.46
CA PRO A 71 -11.04 13.49 2.60
C PRO A 71 -10.43 13.53 4.00
N GLY A 72 -9.13 13.82 4.08
CA GLY A 72 -8.38 13.88 5.35
C GLY A 72 -7.86 12.53 5.86
N VAL A 73 -8.37 11.40 5.34
CA VAL A 73 -7.94 10.06 5.73
C VAL A 73 -6.93 9.48 4.73
N THR A 74 -5.97 8.72 5.25
CA THR A 74 -5.00 7.95 4.45
C THR A 74 -4.78 6.57 5.06
N THR A 75 -4.02 5.72 4.39
CA THR A 75 -3.63 4.40 4.93
C THR A 75 -2.11 4.30 5.07
N VAL A 76 -1.65 3.64 6.13
CA VAL A 76 -0.23 3.35 6.40
C VAL A 76 -0.04 1.84 6.49
N GLY A 77 1.00 1.30 5.84
CA GLY A 77 1.34 -0.13 5.93
C GLY A 77 1.84 -0.48 7.33
N THR A 78 1.35 -1.57 7.91
CA THR A 78 1.69 -2.02 9.28
C THR A 78 2.26 -3.42 9.33
N ARG A 79 1.95 -4.26 8.34
CA ARG A 79 2.48 -5.62 8.23
C ARG A 79 2.53 -6.04 6.77
N VAL A 80 3.57 -6.79 6.42
CA VAL A 80 3.67 -7.45 5.13
C VAL A 80 4.23 -8.86 5.29
N THR A 81 3.72 -9.79 4.50
CA THR A 81 4.32 -11.10 4.24
C THR A 81 4.47 -11.23 2.74
N LEU A 82 5.67 -11.53 2.26
CA LEU A 82 5.97 -11.54 0.82
C LEU A 82 6.97 -12.64 0.52
N GLU A 83 6.66 -13.46 -0.48
CA GLU A 83 7.59 -14.41 -1.08
C GLU A 83 8.04 -13.88 -2.45
N HIS A 84 9.34 -13.65 -2.63
CA HIS A 84 9.93 -13.23 -3.90
C HIS A 84 10.58 -14.46 -4.56
N ARG A 85 9.86 -15.06 -5.51
CA ARG A 85 10.08 -16.42 -6.01
C ARG A 85 10.95 -16.50 -7.26
N ALA A 86 11.01 -15.43 -8.05
CA ALA A 86 11.77 -15.42 -9.31
C ALA A 86 12.49 -14.09 -9.52
N ALA A 87 13.74 -14.15 -10.00
CA ALA A 87 14.49 -12.95 -10.35
C ALA A 87 13.93 -12.31 -11.63
N THR A 88 13.90 -10.98 -11.67
CA THR A 88 13.52 -10.21 -12.86
C THR A 88 14.65 -9.25 -13.26
N PRO A 89 15.28 -9.41 -14.44
CA PRO A 89 16.39 -8.54 -14.87
C PRO A 89 15.92 -7.14 -15.29
N VAL A 90 16.86 -6.20 -15.35
CA VAL A 90 16.66 -4.85 -15.90
C VAL A 90 16.05 -4.90 -17.32
N GLY A 91 15.15 -3.95 -17.61
CA GLY A 91 14.44 -3.84 -18.88
C GLY A 91 13.15 -4.65 -18.97
N ARG A 92 12.90 -5.58 -18.04
CA ARG A 92 11.62 -6.31 -17.94
C ARG A 92 10.55 -5.47 -17.28
N ARG A 93 9.28 -5.80 -17.57
CA ARG A 93 8.13 -5.15 -16.95
C ARG A 93 7.48 -6.09 -15.95
N VAL A 94 7.27 -5.60 -14.73
CA VAL A 94 6.49 -6.27 -13.70
C VAL A 94 5.19 -5.53 -13.44
N THR A 95 4.13 -6.28 -13.15
CA THR A 95 2.81 -5.76 -12.76
C THR A 95 2.48 -6.27 -11.37
N ALA A 96 2.27 -5.37 -10.42
CA ALA A 96 1.66 -5.72 -9.14
C ALA A 96 0.15 -5.53 -9.23
N GLU A 97 -0.60 -6.53 -8.79
CA GLU A 97 -2.03 -6.48 -8.55
C GLU A 97 -2.28 -6.59 -7.05
N ALA A 98 -3.16 -5.76 -6.53
CA ALA A 98 -3.63 -5.83 -5.15
C ALA A 98 -5.15 -5.94 -5.13
N ARG A 99 -5.67 -6.78 -4.24
CA ARG A 99 -7.10 -6.94 -3.96
C ARG A 99 -7.35 -6.80 -2.46
N LEU A 100 -8.30 -5.96 -2.08
CA LEU A 100 -8.75 -5.82 -0.70
C LEU A 100 -9.66 -6.99 -0.34
N ASP A 101 -9.17 -7.89 0.51
CA ASP A 101 -9.90 -9.10 0.89
C ASP A 101 -10.74 -8.91 2.14
N GLU A 102 -10.27 -8.07 3.06
CA GLU A 102 -10.94 -7.88 4.35
C GLU A 102 -10.82 -6.45 4.86
N VAL A 103 -11.90 -5.99 5.49
CA VAL A 103 -12.00 -4.74 6.24
C VAL A 103 -12.40 -5.07 7.68
N ASP A 104 -11.51 -4.78 8.63
CA ASP A 104 -11.70 -5.02 10.06
C ASP A 104 -11.52 -3.70 10.83
N GLY A 105 -12.62 -2.98 11.02
CA GLY A 105 -12.62 -1.64 11.62
C GLY A 105 -11.81 -0.62 10.82
N ARG A 106 -10.57 -0.37 11.24
CA ARG A 106 -9.61 0.52 10.55
C ARG A 106 -8.48 -0.24 9.84
N THR A 107 -8.49 -1.56 9.89
CA THR A 107 -7.48 -2.42 9.29
C THR A 107 -7.99 -2.96 7.96
N LEU A 108 -7.14 -2.90 6.94
CA LEU A 108 -7.37 -3.38 5.60
C LEU A 108 -6.36 -4.48 5.30
N ARG A 109 -6.82 -5.66 4.88
CA ARG A 109 -5.92 -6.77 4.50
C ARG A 109 -6.05 -7.03 3.01
N PHE A 110 -4.92 -6.98 2.32
CA PHE A 110 -4.82 -7.18 0.88
C PHE A 110 -4.05 -8.45 0.56
N SER A 111 -4.51 -9.21 -0.44
CA SER A 111 -3.65 -10.10 -1.22
C SER A 111 -2.97 -9.31 -2.33
N VAL A 112 -1.71 -9.66 -2.59
CA VAL A 112 -0.91 -9.05 -3.65
C VAL A 112 -0.22 -10.12 -4.49
N THR A 113 -0.12 -9.87 -5.79
CA THR A 113 0.65 -10.71 -6.72
C THR A 113 1.42 -9.81 -7.68
N VAL A 114 2.70 -10.12 -7.89
CA VAL A 114 3.57 -9.42 -8.83
C VAL A 114 3.99 -10.40 -9.93
N ARG A 115 3.81 -9.99 -11.19
CA ARG A 115 4.09 -10.84 -12.36
C ARG A 115 5.03 -10.17 -13.37
N ASP A 116 5.97 -10.93 -13.93
CA ASP A 116 6.65 -10.64 -15.20
C ASP A 116 5.99 -11.50 -16.29
N GLY A 117 5.13 -10.88 -17.11
CA GLY A 117 4.27 -11.61 -18.05
C GLY A 117 3.37 -12.63 -17.35
N SER A 118 3.53 -13.92 -17.68
CA SER A 118 2.79 -15.02 -17.07
C SER A 118 3.40 -15.52 -15.75
N THR A 119 4.67 -15.20 -15.48
CA THR A 119 5.41 -15.73 -14.33
C THR A 119 5.08 -14.96 -13.07
N VAL A 120 4.71 -15.66 -12.00
CA VAL A 120 4.60 -15.04 -10.66
C VAL A 120 6.00 -14.81 -10.12
N VAL A 121 6.36 -13.54 -10.01
CA VAL A 121 7.63 -13.08 -9.44
C VAL A 121 7.53 -13.02 -7.93
N ALA A 122 6.42 -12.52 -7.40
CA ALA A 122 6.18 -12.49 -5.97
C ALA A 122 4.69 -12.55 -5.63
N GLU A 123 4.37 -12.99 -4.42
CA GLU A 123 3.02 -12.95 -3.87
C GLU A 123 3.04 -12.82 -2.36
N GLY A 124 1.93 -12.38 -1.78
CA GLY A 124 1.85 -12.19 -0.34
C GLY A 124 0.63 -11.41 0.12
N THR A 125 0.74 -10.86 1.32
CA THR A 125 -0.30 -10.05 1.95
C THR A 125 0.25 -8.74 2.49
N VAL A 126 -0.54 -7.68 2.38
CA VAL A 126 -0.22 -6.35 2.93
C VAL A 126 -1.36 -5.91 3.84
N GLU A 127 -1.03 -5.57 5.08
CA GLU A 127 -1.95 -4.97 6.03
C GLU A 127 -1.73 -3.46 6.06
N ARG A 128 -2.81 -2.70 5.96
CA ARG A 128 -2.80 -1.24 6.09
C ARG A 128 -3.80 -0.78 7.12
N VAL A 129 -3.48 0.30 7.81
CA VAL A 129 -4.35 0.92 8.81
C VAL A 129 -4.76 2.32 8.36
N LEU A 130 -6.05 2.64 8.49
CA LEU A 130 -6.56 3.98 8.26
C LEU A 130 -6.12 4.91 9.39
N VAL A 131 -5.67 6.10 8.99
CA VAL A 131 -5.24 7.16 9.89
C VAL A 131 -5.78 8.51 9.42
N ASP A 132 -6.08 9.39 10.37
CA ASP A 132 -6.23 10.81 10.08
C ASP A 132 -4.85 11.38 9.70
N ARG A 133 -4.75 11.98 8.51
CA ARG A 133 -3.46 12.43 7.97
C ARG A 133 -2.79 13.48 8.85
N GLN A 134 -3.54 14.47 9.33
CA GLN A 134 -2.96 15.57 10.09
C GLN A 134 -2.49 15.10 11.47
N ARG A 135 -3.32 14.33 12.17
CA ARG A 135 -2.98 13.77 13.48
C ARG A 135 -1.79 12.82 13.38
N PHE A 136 -1.76 11.96 12.36
CA PHE A 136 -0.65 11.02 12.16
C PHE A 136 0.67 11.76 11.93
N LEU A 137 0.67 12.80 11.10
CA LEU A 137 1.88 13.62 10.85
C LEU A 137 2.30 14.39 12.10
N ALA A 138 1.36 14.99 12.85
CA ALA A 138 1.66 15.67 14.09
C ALA A 138 2.28 14.74 15.14
N GLN A 139 1.82 13.48 15.21
CA GLN A 139 2.40 12.45 16.07
C GLN A 139 3.80 12.05 15.62
N ALA A 140 4.00 11.79 14.33
CA ALA A 140 5.30 11.40 13.78
C ALA A 140 6.37 12.49 13.95
N LEU A 141 5.97 13.76 13.95
CA LEU A 141 6.85 14.91 14.12
C LEU A 141 6.98 15.39 15.58
N GLY A 142 6.27 14.76 16.52
CA GLY A 142 6.30 15.15 17.95
C GLY A 142 5.63 16.50 18.23
N THR A 143 4.71 16.96 17.38
CA THR A 143 4.00 18.24 17.50
C THR A 143 2.54 18.06 17.96
N SER A 144 2.26 17.01 18.74
CA SER A 144 0.92 16.63 19.20
C SER A 144 0.51 17.30 20.51
#